data_AF-A0A3R7D5K6-F1
#
_entry.id   AF-A0A3R7D5K6-F1
#
_cell.length_a   1.000
_cell.length_b   1.000
_cell.length_c   1.000
_cell.angle_alpha   90.00
_cell.angle_beta   90.00
_cell.angle_gamma   90.00
#
_symmetry.space_group_name_H-M   'P 1'
#
loop_
_entity.id
_entity.type
_entity.pdbx_description
1 polymer ?
#
loop_
_entity_poly.entity_id
_entity_poly.type
_entity_poly.pdbx_seq_one_letter_code
_entity_poly.pdbx_strand_id
1 'polypeptide(L)'
;MILWGLLIVETALIVSSGCPLTYEEILPDFCAVNLGPALSFCEASEMCAHYGAAGDELAFLVGRNARQLLPFLPPTTDLWLGMNAFLTLPNRTAVGWRDTDPRTPQYKSVGEEILWDIYQPSGSEAVIMFVSASGGMHDCPPTCLMTGKTFFAYCQYGGSLPVQYGPQEYRSDFPVQLGNFIQFDAQFFGCYRVADEPSIIACTLKCTLNVTCRSIYYNKGSQRCVSMMYADGLLPSVITSSPDGWKRLAKTSYAGIVGAV
;
A
#
# COMPACT_ATOMS: atom_id res chain seq x y z
N MET A 1 -64.29 -4.11 20.21
CA MET A 1 -63.31 -3.23 19.54
C MET A 1 -62.16 -2.98 20.50
N ILE A 2 -61.09 -3.77 20.40
CA ILE A 2 -59.84 -3.53 21.14
C ILE A 2 -58.81 -3.32 20.04
N LEU A 3 -58.27 -2.10 19.97
CA LEU A 3 -57.28 -1.71 18.98
C LEU A 3 -56.18 -0.93 19.70
N TRP A 4 -54.95 -1.15 19.23
CA TRP A 4 -53.69 -0.43 19.51
C TRP A 4 -52.93 -0.85 20.77
N GLY A 5 -51.62 -1.13 20.72
CA GLY A 5 -50.69 -1.02 19.59
C GLY A 5 -49.40 -1.79 19.88
N LEU A 6 -48.82 -2.36 18.82
CA LEU A 6 -47.46 -2.90 18.84
C LEU A 6 -46.48 -1.71 18.82
N LEU A 7 -45.68 -1.59 19.89
CA LEU A 7 -44.46 -0.79 19.89
C LEU A 7 -43.40 -1.56 19.08
N ILE A 8 -43.12 -1.08 17.87
CA ILE A 8 -41.91 -1.45 17.14
C ILE A 8 -40.77 -0.65 17.78
N VAL A 9 -39.89 -1.33 18.50
CA VAL A 9 -38.63 -0.75 18.95
C VAL A 9 -37.67 -0.80 17.75
N GLU A 10 -37.52 0.32 17.06
CA GLU A 10 -36.41 0.52 16.13
C GLU A 10 -35.12 0.53 16.95
N THR A 11 -34.38 -0.57 16.92
CA THR A 11 -32.97 -0.57 17.31
C THR A 11 -32.22 0.26 16.27
N ALA A 12 -32.01 1.53 16.57
CA ALA A 12 -31.04 2.35 15.87
C ALA A 12 -29.67 1.69 16.07
N LEU A 13 -29.12 1.13 14.99
CA LEU A 13 -27.70 0.80 14.92
C LEU A 13 -26.95 2.13 15.05
N ILE A 14 -26.45 2.43 16.25
CA ILE A 14 -25.44 3.46 16.43
C ILE A 14 -24.20 2.93 15.73
N VAL A 15 -24.04 3.28 14.45
CA VAL A 15 -22.75 3.19 13.79
C VAL A 15 -21.87 4.20 14.52
N SER A 16 -20.98 3.72 15.38
CA SER A 16 -19.94 4.56 15.98
C SER A 16 -19.15 5.18 14.84
N SER A 17 -19.38 6.47 14.57
CA SER A 17 -18.74 7.24 13.51
C SER A 17 -17.31 7.65 13.88
N GLY A 18 -16.62 6.82 14.67
CA GLY A 18 -15.32 7.10 15.25
C GLY A 18 -14.32 6.01 14.92
N CYS A 19 -13.04 6.35 15.04
CA CYS A 19 -11.95 5.40 14.85
C CYS A 19 -12.07 4.20 15.80
N PRO A 20 -11.62 3.00 15.40
CA PRO A 20 -11.45 1.91 16.35
C PRO A 20 -10.54 2.37 17.50
N LEU A 21 -10.77 1.86 18.71
CA LEU A 21 -10.07 2.30 19.95
C LEU A 21 -8.53 2.22 19.87
N THR A 22 -8.01 1.44 18.93
CA THR A 22 -6.60 1.19 18.67
C THR A 22 -5.98 2.18 17.66
N TYR A 23 -6.76 3.13 17.13
CA TYR A 23 -6.28 4.21 16.27
C TYR A 23 -6.64 5.57 16.84
N GLU A 24 -5.82 6.55 16.50
CA GLU A 24 -6.06 7.95 16.77
C GLU A 24 -6.87 8.56 15.62
N GLU A 25 -7.90 9.32 15.97
CA GLU A 25 -8.63 10.14 15.00
C GLU A 25 -7.81 11.40 14.68
N ILE A 26 -7.32 11.49 13.45
CA ILE A 26 -6.55 12.63 12.96
C ILE A 26 -7.50 13.71 12.44
N LEU A 27 -8.46 13.27 11.61
CA LEU A 27 -9.55 14.06 11.05
C LEU A 27 -10.77 13.14 10.92
N PRO A 28 -11.99 13.68 10.70
CA PRO A 28 -13.12 12.86 10.30
C PRO A 28 -12.74 11.95 9.12
N ASP A 29 -13.04 10.67 9.23
CA ASP A 29 -12.72 9.61 8.25
C ASP A 29 -11.21 9.32 8.04
N PHE A 30 -10.32 9.89 8.86
CA PHE A 30 -8.89 9.57 8.85
C PHE A 30 -8.39 9.13 10.23
N CYS A 31 -8.30 7.81 10.40
CA CYS A 31 -7.72 7.18 11.57
C CYS A 31 -6.30 6.69 11.27
N ALA A 32 -5.36 6.98 12.17
CA ALA A 32 -3.98 6.54 12.05
C ALA A 32 -3.41 6.05 13.38
N VAL A 33 -2.34 5.26 13.31
CA VAL A 33 -1.59 4.82 14.48
C VAL A 33 -0.09 4.90 14.19
N ASN A 34 0.68 5.34 15.17
CA ASN A 34 2.14 5.31 15.12
C ASN A 34 2.66 3.98 15.67
N LEU A 35 3.33 3.19 14.83
CA LEU A 35 3.92 1.92 15.26
C LEU A 35 5.41 2.01 15.60
N GLY A 36 5.99 3.22 15.56
CA GLY A 36 7.39 3.45 15.87
C GLY A 36 8.29 3.45 14.64
N PRO A 37 9.62 3.38 14.85
CA PRO A 37 10.61 3.48 13.79
C PRO A 37 10.69 2.23 12.92
N ALA A 38 11.00 2.41 11.63
CA ALA A 38 11.28 1.34 10.68
C ALA A 38 12.56 1.62 9.87
N LEU A 39 13.31 0.59 9.53
CA LEU A 39 14.58 0.70 8.79
C LEU A 39 14.38 0.81 7.27
N SER A 40 13.20 0.49 6.76
CA SER A 40 12.90 0.50 5.32
C SER A 40 11.41 0.74 5.05
N PHE A 41 11.10 1.12 3.81
CA PHE A 41 9.72 1.18 3.31
C PHE A 41 8.98 -0.15 3.46
N CYS A 42 9.65 -1.27 3.17
CA CYS A 42 9.04 -2.59 3.26
C CYS A 42 8.74 -3.01 4.69
N GLU A 43 9.65 -2.71 5.61
CA GLU A 43 9.42 -2.95 7.04
C GLU A 43 8.29 -2.06 7.58
N ALA A 44 8.27 -0.77 7.23
CA ALA A 44 7.18 0.13 7.64
C ALA A 44 5.81 -0.37 7.13
N SER A 45 5.76 -0.83 5.89
CA SER A 45 4.55 -1.42 5.30
C SER A 45 4.15 -2.74 5.96
N GLU A 46 5.13 -3.59 6.30
CA GLU A 46 4.91 -4.85 7.02
C GLU A 46 4.38 -4.62 8.44
N MET A 47 4.93 -3.64 9.17
CA MET A 47 4.44 -3.24 10.48
C MET A 47 2.96 -2.86 10.43
N CYS A 48 2.56 -2.02 9.48
CA CYS A 48 1.17 -1.62 9.31
C CYS A 48 0.25 -2.80 8.99
N ALA A 49 0.66 -3.64 8.05
CA ALA A 49 -0.14 -4.80 7.68
C ALA A 49 -0.29 -5.81 8.82
N HIS A 50 0.78 -6.06 9.57
CA HIS A 50 0.75 -6.97 10.71
C HIS A 50 -0.14 -6.44 11.83
N TYR A 51 -0.08 -5.13 12.10
CA TYR A 51 -0.93 -4.48 13.09
C TYR A 51 -2.42 -4.62 12.75
N GLY A 52 -2.81 -4.25 11.53
CA GLY A 52 -4.21 -4.38 11.10
C GLY A 52 -4.68 -5.83 11.14
N ALA A 53 -3.87 -6.76 10.62
CA ALA A 53 -4.24 -8.18 10.59
C ALA A 53 -4.45 -8.78 11.99
N ALA A 54 -3.74 -8.29 13.02
CA ALA A 54 -3.95 -8.72 14.40
C ALA A 54 -5.32 -8.30 14.97
N GLY A 55 -5.96 -7.30 14.38
CA GLY A 55 -7.30 -6.83 14.73
C GLY A 55 -8.40 -7.23 13.72
N ASP A 56 -8.13 -8.11 12.76
CA ASP A 56 -9.02 -8.38 11.61
C ASP A 56 -9.35 -7.13 10.76
N GLU A 57 -8.41 -6.19 10.72
CA GLU A 57 -8.52 -4.91 10.05
C GLU A 57 -7.52 -4.77 8.92
N LEU A 58 -7.87 -3.94 7.95
CA LEU A 58 -6.93 -3.44 6.97
C LEU A 58 -6.19 -2.25 7.57
N ALA A 59 -4.86 -2.30 7.59
CA ALA A 59 -4.02 -1.13 7.85
C ALA A 59 -2.86 -1.10 6.86
N PHE A 60 -2.50 0.10 6.42
CA PHE A 60 -1.45 0.32 5.42
C PHE A 60 -0.69 1.61 5.72
N LEU A 61 0.55 1.71 5.24
CA LEU A 61 1.38 2.89 5.45
C LEU A 61 0.71 4.14 4.86
N VAL A 62 0.69 5.24 5.61
CA VAL A 62 0.05 6.50 5.18
C VAL A 62 0.70 7.01 3.89
N GLY A 63 -0.06 7.02 2.80
CA GLY A 63 0.37 7.50 1.49
C GLY A 63 -0.24 8.87 1.15
N ARG A 64 -1.27 8.89 0.31
CA ARG A 64 -1.89 10.12 -0.22
C ARG A 64 -2.40 11.10 0.83
N ASN A 65 -2.75 10.61 2.02
CA ASN A 65 -3.26 11.42 3.14
C ASN A 65 -2.13 11.98 4.02
N ALA A 66 -0.85 11.80 3.66
CA ALA A 66 0.28 12.28 4.44
C ALA A 66 0.14 13.76 4.82
N ARG A 67 -0.23 14.63 3.87
CA ARG A 67 -0.42 16.08 4.14
C ARG A 67 -1.43 16.39 5.23
N GLN A 68 -2.46 15.56 5.38
CA GLN A 68 -3.47 15.71 6.43
C GLN A 68 -2.94 15.26 7.79
N LEU A 69 -1.99 14.31 7.81
CA LEU A 69 -1.34 13.83 9.02
C LEU A 69 -0.29 14.82 9.55
N LEU A 70 0.52 15.42 8.67
CA LEU A 70 1.69 16.22 9.05
C LEU A 70 1.43 17.29 10.13
N PRO A 71 0.32 18.07 10.11
CA PRO A 71 0.06 19.09 11.13
C PRO A 71 -0.14 18.55 12.55
N PHE A 72 -0.44 17.26 12.70
CA PHE A 72 -0.71 16.60 13.98
C PHE A 72 0.50 15.86 14.54
N LEU A 73 1.61 15.81 13.79
CA LEU A 73 2.81 15.12 14.21
C LEU A 73 3.66 15.97 15.16
N PRO A 74 4.43 15.33 16.05
CA PRO A 74 5.50 16.03 16.76
C PRO A 74 6.49 16.66 15.75
N PRO A 75 7.01 17.87 16.00
CA PRO A 75 7.82 18.63 15.02
C PRO A 75 9.09 17.94 14.50
N THR A 76 9.58 16.93 15.22
CA THR A 76 10.81 16.19 14.90
C THR A 76 10.54 14.82 14.25
N THR A 77 9.31 14.56 13.82
CA THR A 77 8.91 13.24 13.31
C THR A 77 9.18 13.15 11.81
N ASP A 78 10.15 12.33 11.42
CA ASP A 78 10.37 11.95 10.02
C ASP A 78 9.57 10.67 9.70
N LEU A 79 9.05 10.53 8.48
CA LEU A 79 8.13 9.44 8.13
C LEU A 79 8.56 8.66 6.90
N TRP A 80 8.36 7.34 6.95
CA TRP A 80 8.14 6.56 5.73
C TRP A 80 6.73 6.83 5.22
N LEU A 81 6.58 7.16 3.95
CA LEU A 81 5.27 7.33 3.33
C LEU A 81 4.94 6.16 2.42
N GLY A 82 3.66 5.81 2.36
CA GLY A 82 3.10 4.76 1.52
C GLY A 82 3.12 5.07 0.02
N MET A 83 3.83 6.10 -0.43
CA MET A 83 3.90 6.53 -1.84
C MET A 83 5.09 5.90 -2.55
N ASN A 84 4.90 5.40 -3.78
CA ASN A 84 5.93 4.67 -4.52
C ASN A 84 5.78 4.74 -6.06
N ALA A 85 6.86 4.37 -6.74
CA ALA A 85 7.02 4.30 -8.20
C ALA A 85 7.62 2.95 -8.65
N PHE A 86 7.31 1.85 -7.96
CA PHE A 86 7.89 0.53 -8.27
C PHE A 86 7.41 -0.07 -9.60
N LEU A 87 6.20 0.28 -10.03
CA LEU A 87 5.56 -0.30 -11.21
C LEU A 87 5.85 0.49 -12.49
N THR A 88 6.06 1.79 -12.36
CA THR A 88 6.32 2.72 -13.45
C THR A 88 7.34 3.72 -12.98
N LEU A 89 8.37 3.97 -13.78
CA LEU A 89 9.41 4.94 -13.44
C LEU A 89 8.79 6.28 -13.01
N PRO A 90 9.29 6.88 -11.92
CA PRO A 90 8.78 8.14 -11.43
C PRO A 90 9.03 9.18 -12.50
N ASN A 91 8.07 10.08 -12.68
CA ASN A 91 8.40 11.34 -13.34
C ASN A 91 9.05 12.26 -12.30
N ARG A 92 9.81 13.27 -12.75
CA ARG A 92 10.41 14.27 -11.84
C ARG A 92 9.38 15.25 -11.27
N THR A 93 8.13 14.82 -11.12
CA THR A 93 7.01 15.66 -10.70
C THR A 93 6.26 14.98 -9.56
N ALA A 94 5.31 15.69 -8.97
CA ALA A 94 4.40 15.15 -7.97
C ALA A 94 3.28 14.29 -8.56
N VAL A 95 3.24 14.05 -9.87
CA VAL A 95 2.16 13.34 -10.56
C VAL A 95 2.54 11.88 -10.80
N GLY A 96 1.60 10.94 -10.68
CA GLY A 96 1.80 9.56 -11.13
C GLY A 96 2.34 8.60 -10.08
N TRP A 97 2.58 9.06 -8.85
CA TRP A 97 3.00 8.22 -7.74
C TRP A 97 1.82 7.39 -7.23
N ARG A 98 2.05 6.11 -6.97
CA ARG A 98 1.04 5.19 -6.43
C ARG A 98 1.14 5.14 -4.92
N ASP A 99 0.11 4.63 -4.25
CA ASP A 99 0.18 4.39 -2.82
C ASP A 99 -0.08 2.93 -2.43
N THR A 100 0.09 2.66 -1.14
CA THR A 100 -0.09 1.34 -0.53
C THR A 100 -1.54 1.01 -0.16
N ASP A 101 -2.51 1.88 -0.44
CA ASP A 101 -3.92 1.61 -0.13
C ASP A 101 -4.45 0.47 -1.01
N PRO A 102 -4.81 -0.69 -0.43
CA PRO A 102 -5.19 -1.82 -1.25
C PRO A 102 -6.58 -1.73 -1.86
N ARG A 103 -7.40 -0.78 -1.42
CA ARG A 103 -8.77 -0.57 -1.89
C ARG A 103 -8.81 0.18 -3.21
N THR A 104 -7.79 1.00 -3.49
CA THR A 104 -7.71 1.82 -4.71
C THR A 104 -6.38 1.62 -5.47
N PRO A 105 -6.05 0.38 -5.91
CA PRO A 105 -4.78 0.04 -6.54
C PRO A 105 -4.42 0.85 -7.80
N GLN A 106 -5.42 1.45 -8.45
CA GLN A 106 -5.26 2.27 -9.65
C GLN A 106 -4.80 3.70 -9.36
N TYR A 107 -4.92 4.16 -8.10
CA TYR A 107 -4.65 5.53 -7.73
C TYR A 107 -3.24 5.96 -8.15
N LYS A 108 -3.19 7.23 -8.57
CA LYS A 108 -1.97 7.96 -8.89
C LYS A 108 -2.16 9.38 -8.38
N SER A 109 -1.11 9.95 -7.79
CA SER A 109 -1.09 11.35 -7.39
C SER A 109 -1.34 12.27 -8.59
N VAL A 110 -2.01 13.39 -8.33
CA VAL A 110 -2.28 14.44 -9.33
C VAL A 110 -1.46 15.70 -9.09
N GLY A 111 -0.70 15.75 -7.99
CA GLY A 111 0.36 16.71 -7.75
C GLY A 111 0.26 17.43 -6.42
N GLU A 112 -0.94 17.57 -5.88
CA GLU A 112 -1.17 18.26 -4.61
C GLU A 112 -0.81 17.39 -3.41
N GLU A 113 -0.77 16.07 -3.56
CA GLU A 113 -0.55 15.15 -2.44
C GLU A 113 0.89 15.14 -1.95
N ILE A 114 1.83 15.60 -2.78
CA ILE A 114 3.27 15.54 -2.50
C ILE A 114 3.85 16.95 -2.38
N LEU A 115 4.43 17.23 -1.21
CA LEU A 115 5.11 18.49 -0.91
C LEU A 115 6.62 18.29 -1.03
N TRP A 116 7.15 18.31 -2.25
CA TRP A 116 8.58 18.12 -2.47
C TRP A 116 9.43 19.14 -1.70
N ASP A 117 10.53 18.65 -1.12
CA ASP A 117 11.58 19.53 -0.62
C ASP A 117 12.30 20.22 -1.79
N ILE A 118 13.10 21.23 -1.47
CA ILE A 118 13.95 21.91 -2.45
C ILE A 118 14.86 20.87 -3.12
N TYR A 119 14.90 20.91 -4.46
CA TYR A 119 15.63 19.97 -5.32
C TYR A 119 15.08 18.55 -5.40
N GLN A 120 13.89 18.30 -4.84
CA GLN A 120 13.17 17.04 -4.96
C GLN A 120 12.02 17.12 -5.98
N PRO A 121 11.63 16.00 -6.61
CA PRO A 121 12.32 14.71 -6.58
C PRO A 121 13.57 14.72 -7.48
N SER A 122 14.58 13.93 -7.12
CA SER A 122 15.73 13.64 -7.99
C SER A 122 15.29 12.85 -9.24
N GLY A 123 14.20 12.10 -9.11
CA GLY A 123 13.57 11.28 -10.13
C GLY A 123 14.31 9.98 -10.42
N SER A 124 15.12 9.53 -9.47
CA SER A 124 15.92 8.31 -9.58
C SER A 124 15.56 7.26 -8.53
N GLU A 125 14.49 7.51 -7.77
CA GLU A 125 14.22 6.79 -6.53
C GLU A 125 12.74 6.40 -6.42
N ALA A 126 12.48 5.29 -5.73
CA ALA A 126 11.22 4.56 -5.88
C ALA A 126 10.17 4.82 -4.81
N VAL A 127 10.51 5.45 -3.69
CA VAL A 127 9.58 5.72 -2.58
C VAL A 127 9.71 7.14 -2.09
N ILE A 128 8.71 7.62 -1.34
CA ILE A 128 8.72 8.95 -0.74
C ILE A 128 8.86 8.86 0.78
N MET A 129 9.63 9.77 1.34
CA MET A 129 9.75 9.99 2.79
C MET A 129 9.45 11.45 3.11
N PHE A 130 8.97 11.73 4.32
CA PHE A 130 8.86 13.09 4.84
C PHE A 130 10.00 13.38 5.81
N VAL A 131 10.64 14.54 5.66
CA VAL A 131 11.72 15.01 6.52
C VAL A 131 11.28 16.25 7.27
N SER A 132 11.15 16.13 8.58
CA SER A 132 10.60 17.17 9.43
C SER A 132 11.48 18.42 9.47
N ALA A 133 12.81 18.24 9.33
CA ALA A 133 13.78 19.33 9.41
C ALA A 133 13.66 20.34 8.25
N SER A 134 13.30 19.88 7.05
CA SER A 134 13.01 20.76 5.91
C SER A 134 11.52 21.00 5.71
N GLY A 135 10.65 20.19 6.33
CA GLY A 135 9.21 20.24 6.11
C GLY A 135 8.79 19.73 4.74
N GLY A 136 9.69 19.05 4.02
CA GLY A 136 9.50 18.59 2.65
C GLY A 136 9.57 17.06 2.52
N MET A 137 9.07 16.59 1.39
CA MET A 137 9.12 15.19 0.97
C MET A 137 10.32 14.96 0.05
N HIS A 138 10.91 13.78 0.14
CA HIS A 138 12.09 13.36 -0.63
C HIS A 138 11.79 12.03 -1.31
N ASP A 139 12.16 11.88 -2.59
CA ASP A 139 12.28 10.54 -3.14
C ASP A 139 13.54 9.87 -2.56
N CYS A 140 13.47 8.57 -2.31
CA CYS A 140 14.61 7.80 -1.84
C CYS A 140 14.46 6.31 -2.23
N PRO A 141 15.54 5.50 -2.18
CA PRO A 141 15.42 4.06 -2.33
C PRO A 141 14.62 3.46 -1.16
N PRO A 142 14.04 2.26 -1.31
CA PRO A 142 13.26 1.59 -0.25
C PRO A 142 14.03 1.33 1.05
N THR A 143 15.37 1.33 0.98
CA THR A 143 16.30 1.12 2.08
C THR A 143 17.11 2.38 2.42
N CYS A 144 16.60 3.55 2.06
CA CYS A 144 17.23 4.84 2.31
C CYS A 144 17.63 5.00 3.79
N LEU A 145 18.87 5.46 4.00
CA LEU A 145 19.40 5.81 5.32
C LEU A 145 19.84 7.27 5.29
N MET A 146 19.22 8.10 6.10
CA MET A 146 19.69 9.47 6.32
C MET A 146 20.38 9.56 7.68
N THR A 147 21.61 10.08 7.67
CA THR A 147 22.45 10.14 8.87
C THR A 147 21.76 10.99 9.94
N GLY A 148 21.63 10.43 11.15
CA GLY A 148 20.99 11.11 12.28
C GLY A 148 19.46 11.21 12.18
N LYS A 149 18.83 10.48 11.25
CA LYS A 149 17.38 10.46 11.05
C LYS A 149 16.79 9.11 11.41
N THR A 150 15.53 9.12 11.83
CA THR A 150 14.76 7.91 12.15
C THR A 150 13.36 8.09 11.61
N PHE A 151 12.94 7.18 10.75
CA PHE A 151 11.67 7.27 10.02
C PHE A 151 10.63 6.38 10.67
N PHE A 152 9.49 6.97 11.00
CA PHE A 152 8.39 6.30 11.68
C PHE A 152 7.38 5.75 10.69
N ALA A 153 6.76 4.62 11.06
CA ALA A 153 5.66 4.00 10.36
C ALA A 153 4.33 4.46 10.96
N TYR A 154 3.67 5.39 10.26
CA TYR A 154 2.28 5.75 10.55
C TYR A 154 1.34 4.97 9.65
N CYS A 155 0.40 4.25 10.25
CA CYS A 155 -0.47 3.32 9.57
C CYS A 155 -1.89 3.86 9.54
N GLN A 156 -2.47 3.97 8.36
CA GLN A 156 -3.85 4.38 8.14
C GLN A 156 -4.78 3.17 8.27
N TYR A 157 -5.89 3.37 8.99
CA TYR A 157 -6.99 2.41 9.03
C TYR A 157 -7.73 2.35 7.69
N GLY A 158 -7.93 1.14 7.19
CA GLY A 158 -8.56 0.86 5.90
C GLY A 158 -9.97 0.27 5.99
N GLY A 159 -10.49 0.00 7.19
CA GLY A 159 -11.73 -0.76 7.40
C GLY A 159 -11.45 -2.21 7.80
N SER A 160 -12.50 -3.02 7.92
CA SER A 160 -12.36 -4.47 8.15
C SER A 160 -11.65 -5.16 6.99
N LEU A 161 -10.96 -6.26 7.28
CA LEU A 161 -10.38 -7.08 6.22
C LEU A 161 -11.46 -7.57 5.25
N PRO A 162 -11.20 -7.54 3.93
CA PRO A 162 -12.14 -8.06 2.94
C PRO A 162 -12.32 -9.56 3.14
N VAL A 163 -13.56 -10.04 2.93
CA VAL A 163 -13.91 -11.46 3.11
C VAL A 163 -12.99 -12.33 2.27
N GLN A 164 -12.16 -13.15 2.93
CA GLN A 164 -11.08 -13.93 2.33
C GLN A 164 -11.53 -14.95 1.27
N TYR A 165 -12.84 -15.25 1.21
CA TYR A 165 -13.45 -16.24 0.32
C TYR A 165 -14.24 -15.63 -0.84
N GLY A 166 -14.23 -14.31 -0.99
CA GLY A 166 -14.84 -13.64 -2.13
C GLY A 166 -14.09 -13.89 -3.44
N PRO A 167 -14.77 -13.85 -4.60
CA PRO A 167 -14.08 -13.92 -5.88
C PRO A 167 -13.13 -12.72 -6.01
N GLN A 168 -11.85 -13.01 -6.22
CA GLN A 168 -10.83 -12.00 -6.51
C GLN A 168 -10.45 -12.06 -7.99
N GLU A 169 -10.64 -10.94 -8.68
CA GLU A 169 -10.20 -10.81 -10.07
C GLU A 169 -8.71 -10.48 -10.15
N TYR A 170 -8.05 -11.08 -11.14
CA TYR A 170 -6.67 -10.84 -11.49
C TYR A 170 -6.54 -10.51 -12.97
N ARG A 171 -5.69 -9.52 -13.29
CA ARG A 171 -5.50 -9.02 -14.65
C ARG A 171 -4.03 -8.82 -14.97
N SER A 172 -3.64 -9.11 -16.21
CA SER A 172 -2.27 -8.91 -16.69
C SER A 172 -1.98 -7.47 -17.11
N ASP A 173 -3.01 -6.69 -17.42
CA ASP A 173 -2.96 -5.30 -17.90
C ASP A 173 -3.31 -4.27 -16.82
N PHE A 174 -3.47 -4.71 -15.57
CA PHE A 174 -3.85 -3.88 -14.42
C PHE A 174 -2.66 -3.60 -13.50
N PRO A 175 -2.56 -2.41 -12.85
CA PRO A 175 -3.30 -1.18 -13.15
C PRO A 175 -2.78 -0.46 -14.41
N VAL A 176 -1.75 -1.01 -15.07
CA VAL A 176 -1.19 -0.52 -16.33
C VAL A 176 -0.66 -1.71 -17.13
N GLN A 177 -0.74 -1.64 -18.46
CA GLN A 177 -0.12 -2.61 -19.33
C GLN A 177 1.39 -2.39 -19.38
N LEU A 178 2.16 -3.44 -19.05
CA LEU A 178 3.61 -3.41 -19.04
C LEU A 178 4.17 -4.09 -20.29
N GLY A 179 5.07 -3.42 -21.00
CA GLY A 179 5.84 -4.02 -22.08
C GLY A 179 6.96 -4.90 -21.53
N ASN A 180 7.98 -4.28 -20.93
CA ASN A 180 8.99 -4.97 -20.13
C ASN A 180 8.64 -4.82 -18.64
N PHE A 181 8.65 -5.93 -17.91
CA PHE A 181 8.34 -5.96 -16.49
C PHE A 181 9.53 -6.37 -15.61
N ILE A 182 10.75 -6.39 -16.16
CA ILE A 182 11.98 -6.62 -15.41
C ILE A 182 12.53 -5.28 -14.91
N GLN A 183 12.82 -5.20 -13.62
CA GLN A 183 13.52 -4.07 -13.01
C GLN A 183 14.98 -4.42 -12.82
N PHE A 184 15.88 -3.63 -13.40
CA PHE A 184 17.32 -3.81 -13.28
C PHE A 184 17.93 -2.97 -12.16
N ASP A 185 17.30 -1.86 -11.83
CA ASP A 185 17.77 -0.95 -10.79
C ASP A 185 17.30 -1.43 -9.42
N ALA A 186 18.26 -1.76 -8.55
CA ALA A 186 17.99 -2.20 -7.19
C ALA A 186 17.33 -1.11 -6.34
N GLN A 187 17.46 0.17 -6.70
CA GLN A 187 16.76 1.28 -6.04
C GLN A 187 15.24 1.23 -6.28
N PHE A 188 14.78 0.40 -7.22
CA PHE A 188 13.37 0.20 -7.55
C PHE A 188 12.85 -1.19 -7.22
N PHE A 189 13.60 -1.99 -6.45
CA PHE A 189 13.09 -3.27 -5.98
C PHE A 189 12.05 -3.01 -4.89
N GLY A 190 10.78 -3.29 -5.22
CA GLY A 190 9.69 -3.27 -4.26
C GLY A 190 9.79 -4.40 -3.25
N CYS A 191 8.78 -4.53 -2.39
CA CYS A 191 8.72 -5.61 -1.41
C CYS A 191 8.25 -6.88 -2.10
N TYR A 192 9.06 -7.93 -2.13
CA TYR A 192 8.70 -9.19 -2.79
C TYR A 192 8.99 -10.41 -1.93
N ARG A 193 8.22 -11.48 -2.18
CA ARG A 193 8.44 -12.81 -1.60
C ARG A 193 8.55 -13.83 -2.73
N VAL A 194 9.47 -14.77 -2.59
CA VAL A 194 9.71 -15.85 -3.57
C VAL A 194 9.28 -17.18 -2.96
N ALA A 195 8.56 -17.98 -3.72
CA ALA A 195 8.16 -19.33 -3.34
C ALA A 195 8.15 -20.25 -4.58
N ASP A 196 8.26 -21.55 -4.35
CA ASP A 196 8.01 -22.55 -5.38
C ASP A 196 6.55 -22.98 -5.32
N GLU A 197 5.84 -22.88 -6.44
CA GLU A 197 4.43 -23.20 -6.58
C GLU A 197 4.18 -24.12 -7.77
N PRO A 198 3.34 -25.16 -7.62
CA PRO A 198 3.12 -26.14 -8.69
C PRO A 198 2.40 -25.56 -9.91
N SER A 199 1.70 -24.43 -9.75
CA SER A 199 0.96 -23.77 -10.82
C SER A 199 0.77 -22.28 -10.55
N ILE A 200 0.43 -21.53 -11.61
CA ILE A 200 0.02 -20.13 -11.48
C ILE A 200 -1.23 -19.97 -10.60
N ILE A 201 -2.13 -20.95 -10.60
CA ILE A 201 -3.35 -20.94 -9.78
C ILE A 201 -2.98 -21.01 -8.29
N ALA A 202 -2.02 -21.86 -7.92
CA ALA A 202 -1.54 -21.96 -6.54
C ALA A 202 -0.86 -20.65 -6.09
N CYS A 203 -0.03 -20.07 -6.95
CA CYS A 203 0.59 -18.76 -6.74
C CYS A 203 -0.45 -17.65 -6.54
N THR A 204 -1.46 -17.58 -7.41
CA THR A 204 -2.58 -16.62 -7.30
C THR A 204 -3.39 -16.84 -6.03
N LEU A 205 -3.69 -18.10 -5.67
CA LEU A 205 -4.45 -18.41 -4.46
C LEU A 205 -3.72 -17.94 -3.20
N LYS A 206 -2.41 -18.17 -3.10
CA LYS A 206 -1.60 -17.65 -1.98
C LYS A 206 -1.64 -16.12 -1.92
N CYS A 207 -1.59 -15.45 -3.06
CA CYS A 207 -1.74 -14.00 -3.14
C CYS A 207 -3.15 -13.53 -2.73
N THR A 208 -4.20 -14.28 -3.07
CA THR A 208 -5.58 -13.93 -2.68
C THR A 208 -5.77 -14.00 -1.17
N LEU A 209 -5.26 -15.08 -0.56
CA LEU A 209 -5.34 -15.33 0.89
C LEU A 209 -4.49 -14.33 1.70
N ASN A 210 -3.50 -13.69 1.08
CA ASN A 210 -2.72 -12.65 1.70
C ASN A 210 -3.17 -11.27 1.22
N VAL A 211 -3.91 -10.55 2.05
CA VAL A 211 -4.45 -9.21 1.74
C VAL A 211 -3.39 -8.17 1.37
N THR A 212 -2.14 -8.41 1.76
CA THR A 212 -0.99 -7.53 1.46
C THR A 212 -0.39 -7.79 0.08
N CYS A 213 -0.68 -8.93 -0.56
CA CYS A 213 -0.20 -9.23 -1.90
C CYS A 213 -0.96 -8.40 -2.96
N ARG A 214 -0.22 -7.80 -3.88
CA ARG A 214 -0.73 -6.86 -4.90
C ARG A 214 -0.65 -7.44 -6.31
N SER A 215 0.43 -8.16 -6.61
CA SER A 215 0.58 -8.88 -7.87
C SER A 215 1.49 -10.09 -7.70
N ILE A 216 1.44 -10.98 -8.69
CA ILE A 216 2.34 -12.11 -8.81
C ILE A 216 3.05 -12.10 -10.15
N TYR A 217 4.23 -12.72 -10.16
CA TYR A 217 4.95 -13.17 -11.34
C TYR A 217 5.16 -14.68 -11.21
N TYR A 218 4.77 -15.44 -12.23
CA TYR A 218 4.90 -16.90 -12.22
C TYR A 218 5.63 -17.40 -13.46
N ASN A 219 6.59 -18.30 -13.26
CA ASN A 219 7.30 -18.98 -14.33
C ASN A 219 6.97 -20.47 -14.33
N LYS A 220 6.35 -20.96 -15.41
CA LYS A 220 5.92 -22.36 -15.51
C LYS A 220 7.10 -23.35 -15.55
N GLY A 221 8.21 -22.97 -16.18
CA GLY A 221 9.36 -23.87 -16.36
C GLY A 221 10.13 -24.12 -15.06
N SER A 222 10.26 -23.09 -14.23
CA SER A 222 10.96 -23.18 -12.93
C SER A 222 10.03 -23.36 -11.73
N GLN A 223 8.71 -23.29 -11.93
CA GLN A 223 7.69 -23.31 -10.86
C GLN A 223 7.86 -22.17 -9.83
N ARG A 224 8.62 -21.12 -10.16
CA ARG A 224 8.81 -19.98 -9.26
C ARG A 224 7.62 -19.04 -9.31
N CYS A 225 7.18 -18.64 -8.12
CA CYS A 225 6.19 -17.61 -7.85
C CYS A 225 6.87 -16.46 -7.10
N VAL A 226 6.74 -15.25 -7.62
CA VAL A 226 7.17 -14.03 -6.93
C VAL A 226 5.94 -13.19 -6.65
N SER A 227 5.63 -12.96 -5.38
CA SER A 227 4.54 -12.10 -4.95
C SER A 227 5.08 -10.71 -4.61
N MET A 228 4.48 -9.66 -5.19
CA MET A 228 4.73 -8.27 -4.81
C MET A 228 3.80 -7.90 -3.65
N MET A 229 4.38 -7.37 -2.58
CA MET A 229 3.73 -7.12 -1.30
C MET A 229 3.60 -5.61 -1.08
N TYR A 230 2.47 -5.19 -0.48
CA TYR A 230 2.09 -3.82 -0.09
C TYR A 230 1.89 -2.84 -1.24
N ALA A 231 2.76 -2.87 -2.25
CA ALA A 231 2.66 -2.13 -3.49
C ALA A 231 2.88 -3.05 -4.71
N ASP A 232 2.27 -2.71 -5.84
CA ASP A 232 2.65 -3.31 -7.12
C ASP A 232 4.04 -2.86 -7.52
N GLY A 233 4.85 -3.77 -8.07
CA GLY A 233 6.17 -3.44 -8.59
C GLY A 233 6.60 -4.36 -9.72
N LEU A 234 7.65 -3.94 -10.43
CA LEU A 234 8.30 -4.75 -11.46
C LEU A 234 9.09 -5.92 -10.86
N LEU A 235 9.32 -6.98 -11.65
CA LEU A 235 10.05 -8.17 -11.22
C LEU A 235 11.56 -7.88 -11.11
N PRO A 236 12.18 -8.07 -9.94
CA PRO A 236 13.61 -7.78 -9.77
C PRO A 236 14.51 -8.65 -10.66
N SER A 237 15.54 -8.02 -11.25
CA SER A 237 16.51 -8.67 -12.13
C SER A 237 17.34 -9.77 -11.44
N VAL A 238 17.45 -9.69 -10.11
CA VAL A 238 18.07 -10.73 -9.27
C VAL A 238 17.32 -12.07 -9.33
N ILE A 239 16.05 -12.07 -9.78
CA ILE A 239 15.27 -13.30 -10.01
C ILE A 239 15.44 -13.80 -11.45
N THR A 240 15.37 -12.89 -12.42
CA THR A 240 15.47 -13.18 -13.86
C THR A 240 15.89 -11.93 -14.62
N SER A 241 16.73 -12.07 -15.65
CA SER A 241 17.09 -10.96 -16.55
C SER A 241 16.20 -10.87 -17.80
N SER A 242 15.29 -11.82 -18.01
CA SER A 242 14.37 -11.84 -19.16
C SER A 242 12.91 -12.03 -18.69
N PRO A 243 11.94 -11.35 -19.34
CA PRO A 243 10.51 -11.62 -19.14
C PRO A 243 10.05 -12.96 -19.71
N ASP A 244 10.88 -13.64 -20.51
CA ASP A 244 10.49 -14.87 -21.21
C ASP A 244 10.08 -15.98 -20.24
N GLY A 245 8.94 -16.61 -20.52
CA GLY A 245 8.37 -17.67 -19.68
C GLY A 245 7.71 -17.20 -18.38
N TRP A 246 7.78 -15.90 -18.07
CA TRP A 246 7.11 -15.30 -16.92
C TRP A 246 5.73 -14.74 -17.30
N LYS A 247 4.77 -14.87 -16.39
CA LYS A 247 3.45 -14.27 -16.49
C LYS A 247 3.19 -13.41 -15.28
N ARG A 248 2.75 -12.17 -15.50
CA ARG A 248 2.29 -11.27 -14.45
C ARG A 248 0.77 -11.29 -14.32
N LEU A 249 0.28 -11.31 -13.08
CA LEU A 249 -1.13 -11.10 -12.75
C LEU A 249 -1.23 -10.16 -11.56
N ALA A 250 -2.02 -9.10 -11.67
CA ALA A 250 -2.25 -8.14 -10.60
C ALA A 250 -3.66 -8.24 -10.04
N LYS A 251 -3.76 -8.09 -8.72
CA LYS A 251 -5.00 -8.10 -7.96
C LYS A 251 -5.75 -6.79 -8.22
N THR A 252 -6.98 -6.87 -8.70
CA THR A 252 -7.85 -5.69 -8.84
C THR A 252 -8.46 -5.32 -7.48
N SER A 253 -9.13 -4.17 -7.40
CA SER A 253 -9.89 -3.77 -6.20
C SER A 253 -10.91 -4.84 -5.79
N TYR A 254 -11.13 -5.01 -4.49
CA TYR A 254 -12.13 -5.94 -3.98
C TYR A 254 -13.54 -5.60 -4.49
N ALA A 255 -14.29 -6.61 -4.91
CA ALA A 255 -15.68 -6.43 -5.34
C ALA A 255 -16.52 -5.87 -4.18
N GLY A 256 -17.26 -4.79 -4.43
CA GLY A 256 -18.15 -4.16 -3.45
C GLY A 256 -17.56 -2.98 -2.67
N ILE A 257 -16.25 -2.71 -2.78
CA ILE A 257 -15.66 -1.45 -2.28
C ILE A 257 -15.71 -0.43 -3.42
N VAL A 258 -16.90 0.16 -3.64
CA VAL A 258 -17.01 1.38 -4.45
C VAL A 258 -16.40 2.49 -3.59
N GLY A 259 -15.31 3.08 -4.07
CA GLY A 259 -14.53 4.06 -3.31
C GLY A 259 -15.41 5.16 -2.73
N ALA A 260 -15.25 5.41 -1.44
CA ALA A 260 -15.51 6.74 -0.90
C ALA A 260 -14.52 7.67 -1.61
N VAL A 261 -15.06 8.44 -2.56
CA VAL A 261 -14.37 9.59 -3.18
C VAL A 261 -14.50 10.76 -2.24
#